data_AF-A0A158DDS5-F1
#
_entry.id   AF-A0A158DDS5-F1
#
_cell.length_a   1.000
_cell.length_b   1.000
_cell.length_c   1.000
_cell.angle_alpha   90.00
_cell.angle_beta   90.00
_cell.angle_gamma   90.00
#
_symmetry.space_group_name_H-M   'P 1'
#
loop_
_entity.id
_entity.type
_entity.pdbx_description
1 polymer ?
#
loop_
_entity_poly.entity_id
_entity_poly.type
_entity_poly.pdbx_seq_one_letter_code
_entity_poly.pdbx_strand_id
1 'polypeptide(L)'
;MTREIAHHKSFEKALHSIQPNFPQGKLPGNPEFTSVYFNMSKGDDARGPWNEGGHWKFVEDPQPAVDGGEGTATVTVCEEDVQTLQSMASRTASDPAADPTTSADLGSGKAV
;
A
#
# COMPACT_ATOMS: atom_id res chain seq x y z
N MET A 1 2.77 22.73 -0.14
CA MET A 1 1.33 22.62 -0.45
C MET A 1 1.02 21.98 -1.80
N THR A 2 1.42 22.53 -2.96
CA THR A 2 0.99 22.01 -4.28
C THR A 2 1.36 20.54 -4.54
N ARG A 3 2.56 20.11 -4.14
CA ARG A 3 3.00 18.71 -4.31
C ARG A 3 2.28 17.75 -3.36
N GLU A 4 1.96 18.18 -2.14
CA GLU A 4 1.19 17.36 -1.18
C GLU A 4 -0.24 17.13 -1.68
N ILE A 5 -0.87 18.13 -2.28
CA ILE A 5 -2.19 17.99 -2.93
C ILE A 5 -2.12 16.98 -4.08
N ALA A 6 -1.06 17.04 -4.91
CA ALA A 6 -0.87 16.08 -6.00
C ALA A 6 -0.69 14.64 -5.48
N HIS A 7 0.10 14.45 -4.42
CA HIS A 7 0.29 13.12 -3.82
C HIS A 7 -1.01 12.59 -3.20
N HIS A 8 -1.74 13.42 -2.46
CA HIS A 8 -3.04 13.03 -1.89
C HIS A 8 -4.04 12.60 -2.98
N LYS A 9 -4.15 13.37 -4.08
CA LYS A 9 -4.96 12.99 -5.25
C LYS A 9 -4.48 11.66 -5.85
N SER A 10 -3.19 11.50 -6.05
CA SER A 10 -2.61 10.29 -6.64
C SER A 10 -2.93 9.05 -5.80
N PHE A 11 -2.77 9.12 -4.47
CA PHE A 11 -3.04 8.00 -3.58
C PHE A 11 -4.52 7.66 -3.51
N GLU A 12 -5.41 8.65 -3.48
CA GLU A 12 -6.84 8.39 -3.48
C GLU A 12 -7.35 7.83 -4.81
N LYS A 13 -6.88 8.34 -5.96
CA LYS A 13 -7.20 7.76 -7.28
C LYS A 13 -6.76 6.30 -7.35
N ALA A 14 -5.54 6.00 -6.91
CA ALA A 14 -5.04 4.62 -6.85
C ALA A 14 -5.91 3.74 -5.95
N LEU A 15 -6.24 4.22 -4.74
CA LEU A 15 -7.08 3.51 -3.78
C LEU A 15 -8.50 3.25 -4.30
N HIS A 16 -9.10 4.21 -5.00
CA HIS A 16 -10.46 4.12 -5.50
C HIS A 16 -10.56 3.34 -6.82
N SER A 17 -9.44 3.18 -7.56
CA SER A 17 -9.37 2.36 -8.78
C SER A 17 -9.57 0.86 -8.54
N ILE A 18 -9.48 0.41 -7.28
CA ILE A 18 -9.71 -0.98 -6.86
C ILE A 18 -11.05 -1.04 -6.15
N GLN A 19 -11.98 -1.92 -6.57
CA GLN A 19 -13.29 -2.05 -5.93
C GLN A 19 -13.68 -3.52 -5.73
N PRO A 20 -14.13 -3.93 -4.51
CA PRO A 20 -14.22 -3.12 -3.29
C PRO A 20 -12.86 -2.95 -2.62
N ASN A 21 -12.54 -1.73 -2.19
CA ASN A 21 -11.29 -1.45 -1.49
C ASN A 21 -11.39 -1.61 0.04
N PHE A 22 -12.57 -1.59 0.67
CA PHE A 22 -12.67 -1.74 2.13
C PHE A 22 -13.62 -2.86 2.59
N PRO A 23 -13.23 -3.64 3.62
CA PRO A 23 -11.93 -3.62 4.31
C PRO A 23 -10.79 -4.26 3.48
N GLN A 24 -9.58 -3.72 3.65
CA GLN A 24 -8.36 -4.17 2.97
C GLN A 24 -7.91 -5.52 3.57
N GLY A 25 -8.53 -6.62 3.12
CA GLY A 25 -8.22 -7.96 3.59
C GLY A 25 -8.93 -8.39 4.88
N LYS A 26 -8.80 -9.68 5.20
CA LYS A 26 -9.43 -10.32 6.38
C LYS A 26 -8.43 -10.70 7.47
N LEU A 27 -7.15 -10.77 7.15
CA LEU A 27 -6.11 -11.23 8.07
C LEU A 27 -5.58 -10.06 8.90
N PRO A 28 -5.26 -10.28 10.19
CA PRO A 28 -4.53 -9.29 10.97
C PRO A 28 -3.14 -9.07 10.36
N GLY A 29 -2.58 -7.87 10.55
CA GLY A 29 -1.20 -7.59 10.16
C GLY A 29 -0.22 -8.51 10.90
N ASN A 30 0.87 -8.89 10.22
CA ASN A 30 1.94 -9.67 10.85
C ASN A 30 2.70 -8.80 11.87
N PRO A 31 2.67 -9.12 13.18
CA PRO A 31 3.32 -8.32 14.22
C PRO A 31 4.80 -8.06 13.99
N GLU A 32 5.48 -8.94 13.24
CA GLU A 32 6.89 -8.80 12.88
C GLU A 32 7.17 -7.57 12.03
N PHE A 33 6.21 -7.14 11.19
CA PHE A 33 6.40 -6.08 10.21
C PHE A 33 5.54 -4.84 10.46
N THR A 34 4.50 -4.94 11.30
CA THR A 34 3.53 -3.85 11.51
C THR A 34 4.10 -2.59 12.16
N SER A 35 5.31 -2.66 12.73
CA SER A 35 5.94 -1.51 13.38
C SER A 35 7.44 -1.41 13.06
N VAL A 36 7.81 -1.87 11.86
CA VAL A 36 9.18 -1.78 11.35
C VAL A 36 9.24 -0.75 10.24
N TYR A 37 10.16 0.20 10.36
CA TYR A 37 10.51 1.11 9.27
C TYR A 37 11.80 0.63 8.62
N PHE A 38 11.73 0.25 7.35
CA PHE A 38 12.90 -0.13 6.56
C PHE A 38 13.40 1.05 5.76
N ASN A 39 14.66 1.42 5.98
CA ASN A 39 15.30 2.50 5.24
C ASN A 39 15.76 2.03 3.85
N MET A 40 14.82 1.96 2.92
CA MET A 40 15.07 1.49 1.55
C MET A 40 15.62 2.58 0.61
N SER A 41 15.62 3.84 1.06
CA SER A 41 16.24 4.96 0.35
C SER A 41 17.70 5.11 0.78
N LYS A 42 18.54 5.70 -0.09
CA LYS A 42 19.92 6.06 0.25
C LYS A 42 20.07 7.58 0.14
N GLY A 43 20.41 8.26 1.23
CA GLY A 43 20.61 9.71 1.26
C GLY A 43 20.26 10.34 2.61
N ASP A 44 19.71 11.55 2.58
CA ASP A 44 19.26 12.26 3.77
C ASP A 44 17.89 11.74 4.23
N ASP A 45 17.90 10.80 5.17
CA ASP A 45 16.68 10.16 5.66
C ASP A 45 16.05 10.97 6.81
N ALA A 46 14.83 11.46 6.55
CA ALA A 46 14.08 12.21 7.54
C ALA A 46 13.55 11.28 8.66
N ARG A 47 13.75 11.72 9.91
CA ARG A 47 13.26 11.03 11.12
C ARG A 47 12.11 11.82 11.74
N GLY A 48 11.08 11.12 12.23
CA GLY A 48 9.89 11.73 12.82
C GLY A 48 8.86 10.72 13.34
N PRO A 49 7.67 11.16 13.80
CA PRO A 49 6.67 10.28 14.44
C PRO A 49 6.21 9.08 13.61
N TRP A 50 6.41 9.13 12.29
CA TRP A 50 6.06 8.07 11.34
C TRP A 50 7.14 6.99 11.18
N ASN A 51 8.33 7.14 11.78
CA ASN A 51 9.41 6.14 11.72
C ASN A 51 10.36 6.13 12.94
N GLU A 52 10.06 6.92 13.97
CA GLU A 52 10.87 7.08 15.17
C GLU A 52 9.97 7.13 16.42
N GLY A 53 10.49 6.60 17.55
CA GLY A 53 9.78 6.53 18.83
C GLY A 53 9.56 5.09 19.29
N GLY A 54 9.15 4.91 20.55
CA GLY A 54 9.18 3.62 21.26
C GLY A 54 8.33 2.48 20.68
N HIS A 55 7.48 2.76 19.70
CA HIS A 55 6.72 1.72 18.98
C HIS A 55 7.38 1.30 17.67
N TRP A 56 8.37 2.04 17.17
CA TRP A 56 9.03 1.77 15.89
C TRP A 56 10.35 1.02 16.07
N LYS A 57 10.54 -0.04 15.29
CA LYS A 57 11.86 -0.64 15.02
C LYS A 57 12.39 -0.04 13.71
N PHE A 58 13.51 0.67 13.79
CA PHE A 58 14.17 1.23 12.60
C PHE A 58 15.22 0.25 12.08
N VAL A 59 15.17 -0.08 10.79
CA VAL A 59 16.16 -0.91 10.09
C VAL A 59 16.90 -0.03 9.09
N GLU A 60 18.14 0.31 9.42
CA GLU A 60 18.94 1.29 8.67
C GLU A 60 19.48 0.77 7.33
N ASP A 61 19.87 -0.51 7.28
CA ASP A 61 20.37 -1.13 6.05
C ASP A 61 19.61 -2.44 5.77
N PRO A 62 18.37 -2.33 5.25
CA PRO A 62 17.56 -3.49 4.94
C PRO A 62 18.08 -4.25 3.72
N GLN A 63 17.90 -5.58 3.73
CA GLN A 63 18.09 -6.38 2.54
C GLN A 63 16.95 -6.12 1.54
N PRO A 64 17.20 -6.21 0.21
CA PRO A 64 16.17 -6.00 -0.82
C PRO A 64 14.92 -6.88 -0.66
N ALA A 65 15.09 -8.07 -0.08
CA ALA A 65 14.03 -8.99 0.30
C ALA A 65 14.18 -9.35 1.78
N VAL A 66 13.31 -8.79 2.62
CA VAL A 66 13.41 -8.92 4.08
C VAL A 66 13.06 -10.33 4.59
N ASP A 67 12.41 -11.13 3.74
CA ASP A 67 12.11 -12.54 3.97
C ASP A 67 13.24 -13.50 3.51
N GLY A 68 14.34 -12.95 2.98
CA GLY A 68 15.48 -13.71 2.46
C GLY A 68 15.25 -14.32 1.06
N GLY A 69 14.18 -13.94 0.37
CA GLY A 69 13.89 -14.38 -1.00
C GLY A 69 14.47 -13.46 -2.08
N GLU A 70 13.94 -13.57 -3.30
CA GLU A 70 14.31 -12.72 -4.45
C GLU A 70 13.45 -11.45 -4.55
N GLY A 71 12.60 -11.17 -3.56
CA GLY A 71 11.70 -10.01 -3.53
C GLY A 71 10.47 -10.12 -4.42
N THR A 72 10.31 -11.24 -5.15
CA THR A 72 9.08 -11.52 -5.91
C THR A 72 8.07 -12.24 -5.01
N ALA A 73 6.87 -11.68 -4.88
CA ALA A 73 5.79 -12.31 -4.13
C ALA A 73 5.37 -13.63 -4.80
N THR A 74 5.54 -14.74 -4.09
CA THR A 74 5.08 -16.06 -4.51
C THR A 74 4.39 -16.75 -3.34
N VAL A 75 3.46 -17.65 -3.64
CA VAL A 75 2.73 -18.44 -2.65
C VAL A 75 2.47 -19.83 -3.19
N THR A 76 2.56 -20.83 -2.33
CA THR A 76 2.12 -22.19 -2.68
C THR A 76 0.61 -22.28 -2.48
N VAL A 77 -0.11 -22.71 -3.51
CA VAL A 77 -1.57 -22.80 -3.54
C VAL A 77 -1.95 -24.25 -3.84
N CYS A 78 -2.84 -24.84 -3.06
CA CYS A 78 -3.40 -26.14 -3.38
C CYS A 78 -4.33 -26.05 -4.60
N GLU A 79 -4.49 -27.14 -5.33
CA GLU A 79 -5.29 -27.17 -6.57
C GLU A 79 -6.74 -26.70 -6.37
N GLU A 80 -7.33 -27.03 -5.21
CA GLU A 80 -8.68 -26.62 -4.82
C GLU A 80 -8.86 -25.10 -4.68
N ASP A 81 -7.79 -24.37 -4.33
CA ASP A 81 -7.85 -22.92 -4.07
C ASP A 81 -7.50 -22.06 -5.29
N VAL A 82 -6.97 -22.65 -6.36
CA VAL A 82 -6.52 -21.91 -7.56
C VAL A 82 -7.65 -21.07 -8.15
N GLN A 83 -8.86 -21.62 -8.25
CA GLN A 83 -10.00 -20.89 -8.82
C GLN A 83 -10.44 -19.72 -7.92
N THR A 84 -10.40 -19.91 -6.61
CA THR A 84 -10.71 -18.86 -5.62
C THR A 84 -9.70 -17.74 -5.70
N LEU A 85 -8.41 -18.07 -5.81
CA LEU A 85 -7.33 -17.11 -5.98
C LEU A 85 -7.46 -16.30 -7.27
N GLN A 86 -7.73 -16.95 -8.41
CA GLN A 86 -7.95 -16.28 -9.68
C GLN A 86 -9.16 -15.33 -9.61
N SER A 87 -10.27 -15.79 -9.03
CA SER A 87 -11.47 -14.97 -8.86
C SER A 87 -11.22 -13.76 -7.95
N MET A 88 -10.41 -13.93 -6.90
CA MET A 88 -9.98 -12.83 -6.04
C MET A 88 -9.12 -11.84 -6.83
N ALA A 89 -8.10 -12.32 -7.55
CA ALA A 89 -7.19 -11.48 -8.32
C ALA A 89 -7.92 -10.65 -9.39
N SER A 90 -8.84 -11.27 -10.14
CA SER A 90 -9.67 -10.54 -11.10
C SER A 90 -10.57 -9.50 -10.45
N ARG A 91 -11.16 -9.81 -9.28
CA ARG A 91 -12.03 -8.87 -8.55
C ARG A 91 -11.25 -7.68 -7.97
N THR A 92 -10.00 -7.87 -7.57
CA THR A 92 -9.18 -6.81 -6.95
C THR A 92 -8.24 -6.12 -7.94
N ALA A 93 -8.39 -6.36 -9.23
CA ALA A 93 -7.61 -5.66 -10.25
C ALA A 93 -7.98 -4.17 -10.26
N SER A 94 -6.97 -3.30 -10.31
CA SER A 94 -7.18 -1.87 -10.53
C SER A 94 -7.81 -1.65 -11.91
N ASP A 95 -8.78 -0.76 -12.00
CA ASP A 95 -9.28 -0.23 -13.28
C ASP A 95 -8.46 1.01 -13.68
N PRO A 96 -7.53 0.91 -14.64
CA PRO A 96 -6.71 2.04 -15.08
C PRO A 96 -7.47 3.08 -15.90
N ALA A 97 -8.69 2.76 -16.37
CA ALA A 97 -9.53 3.67 -17.12
C ALA A 97 -10.51 4.46 -16.22
N ALA A 98 -10.62 4.09 -14.94
CA ALA A 98 -11.48 4.76 -13.98
C ALA A 98 -10.96 6.17 -13.64
N ASP A 99 -11.90 7.12 -13.46
CA ASP A 99 -11.63 8.46 -12.94
C ASP A 99 -12.41 8.71 -11.63
N PRO A 100 -12.05 8.02 -10.53
CA PRO A 100 -12.85 8.06 -9.30
C PRO A 100 -12.71 9.39 -8.57
N THR A 101 -13.79 9.96 -8.06
CA THR A 101 -13.75 11.22 -7.29
C THR A 101 -12.85 11.09 -6.05
N THR A 102 -12.01 12.10 -5.81
CA THR A 102 -11.17 12.21 -4.60
C THR A 102 -11.76 13.21 -3.60
N SER A 103 -11.41 13.10 -2.33
CA SER A 103 -11.68 14.08 -1.27
C SER A 103 -11.16 15.47 -1.65
N ALA A 104 -10.02 15.55 -2.35
CA ALA A 104 -9.52 16.82 -2.88
C ALA A 104 -10.39 17.39 -4.01
N ASP A 105 -11.06 16.56 -4.81
CA ASP A 105 -12.02 17.04 -5.82
C ASP A 105 -13.28 17.58 -5.13
N LEU A 106 -13.80 16.85 -4.13
CA LEU A 106 -14.95 17.29 -3.32
C LEU A 106 -14.66 18.60 -2.56
N GLY A 107 -13.45 18.74 -2.00
CA GLY A 107 -13.02 19.93 -1.28
C GLY A 107 -12.64 21.12 -2.18
N SER A 108 -12.56 20.94 -3.50
CA SER A 108 -12.13 21.99 -4.44
C SER A 108 -13.18 23.07 -4.70
N GLY A 109 -14.42 22.89 -4.22
CA GLY A 109 -15.52 23.83 -4.44
C GLY A 109 -16.01 23.90 -5.89
N LYS A 110 -15.48 23.08 -6.78
CA LYS A 110 -16.08 22.84 -8.09
C LYS A 110 -17.27 21.90 -7.88
N ALA A 111 -18.47 22.43 -8.01
CA ALA A 111 -19.68 21.62 -8.02
C ALA A 111 -19.58 20.54 -9.10
N VAL A 112 -20.02 19.33 -8.76
CA VAL A 112 -20.19 18.20 -9.68
C VAL A 112 -21.15 18.58 -10.80
#